data_AF-A0A7C5SPD5-F1
#
_entry.id   AF-A0A7C5SPD5-F1
#
_cell.length_a   1.000
_cell.length_b   1.000
_cell.length_c   1.000
_cell.angle_alpha   90.00
_cell.angle_beta   90.00
_cell.angle_gamma   90.00
#
_symmetry.space_group_name_H-M   'P 1'
#
loop_
_entity.id
_entity.type
_entity.pdbx_description
1 polymer ?
#
loop_
_entity_poly.entity_id
_entity_poly.type
_entity_poly.pdbx_seq_one_letter_code
_entity_poly.pdbx_strand_id
1 'polypeptide(L)'
;MFSVRGVLVFRILHVTTTGTSLVRNASSFCRSLPDLSEYCSLLDSWFKATPDSSEDIEAARNAIPGSRVFNVLLGVLASDPRRFSAELNAFFGYLNKLSSGVYRHSIVLFTTDTGVGWFCTRVLEEFLKTLKEVPDVYTTSGKHYIDSVESIRVEMFGRDFSKGSLNLLVNVKKTVKKYWGQVDEVVFNLTGGFKPETGFLLLAAGLLGVSRVYYIHEYMREVVEIPVFPLTIGEPIKSVLEKSICGKLTPLDYKVLIEYKILRPGEKEPVWLRKIAEILLT
;
A
#
# COMPACT_ATOMS: atom_id res chain seq x y z
N MET A 1 20.24 19.15 4.10
CA MET A 1 21.27 18.74 3.14
C MET A 1 22.61 18.73 3.88
N PHE A 2 23.13 17.56 4.25
CA PHE A 2 24.42 17.46 4.96
C PHE A 2 25.36 16.59 4.13
N SER A 3 26.39 17.23 3.57
CA SER A 3 27.49 16.59 2.85
C SER A 3 28.68 16.53 3.78
N VAL A 4 29.11 15.32 4.11
CA VAL A 4 30.46 15.06 4.62
C VAL A 4 30.98 13.90 3.78
N ARG A 5 31.79 14.21 2.76
CA ARG A 5 32.38 13.32 1.73
C ARG A 5 31.54 12.99 0.48
N GLY A 6 30.82 13.97 -0.07
CA GLY A 6 30.61 14.08 -1.52
C GLY A 6 29.83 12.98 -2.24
N VAL A 7 29.07 12.13 -1.52
CA VAL A 7 28.12 11.20 -2.11
C VAL A 7 26.72 11.65 -1.72
N LEU A 8 25.91 11.98 -2.73
CA LEU A 8 24.52 12.41 -2.52
C LEU A 8 23.72 11.18 -2.08
N VAL A 9 23.16 11.26 -0.86
CA VAL A 9 22.30 10.23 -0.30
C VAL A 9 20.86 10.68 -0.48
N PHE A 10 20.07 9.88 -1.18
CA PHE A 10 18.66 10.13 -1.43
C PHE A 10 17.80 9.25 -0.51
N ARG A 11 16.84 9.84 0.17
CA ARG A 11 15.91 9.15 1.08
C ARG A 11 14.54 9.07 0.43
N ILE A 12 14.02 7.86 0.28
CA ILE A 12 12.75 7.60 -0.39
C ILE A 12 11.80 6.89 0.58
N LEU A 13 10.60 7.43 0.75
CA LEU A 13 9.49 6.73 1.37
C LEU A 13 8.69 5.98 0.29
N HIS A 14 8.60 4.66 0.43
CA HIS A 14 7.72 3.81 -0.36
C HIS A 14 6.44 3.54 0.41
N VAL A 15 5.31 3.90 -0.16
CA VAL A 15 3.99 3.53 0.35
C VAL A 15 3.38 2.51 -0.60
N THR A 16 2.92 1.38 -0.07
CA THR A 16 2.31 0.32 -0.88
C THR A 16 1.12 -0.27 -0.16
N THR A 17 0.07 -0.60 -0.90
CA THR A 17 -0.91 -1.58 -0.45
C THR A 17 -0.36 -2.98 -0.67
N THR A 18 -0.84 -3.94 0.13
CA THR A 18 -0.39 -5.33 0.11
C THR A 18 -1.59 -6.24 -0.09
N GLY A 19 -1.56 -7.03 -1.16
CA GLY A 19 -2.56 -8.03 -1.46
C GLY A 19 -2.20 -9.41 -0.93
N THR A 20 -2.86 -10.44 -1.49
CA THR A 20 -2.67 -11.85 -1.12
C THR A 20 -1.79 -12.61 -2.13
N SER A 21 -0.97 -11.87 -2.91
CA SER A 21 -0.19 -12.42 -4.02
C SER A 21 0.77 -13.53 -3.57
N LEU A 22 1.39 -13.39 -2.39
CA LEU A 22 2.27 -14.39 -1.79
C LEU A 22 1.57 -15.74 -1.60
N VAL A 23 0.43 -15.76 -0.90
CA VAL A 23 -0.34 -16.99 -0.64
C VAL A 23 -0.84 -17.58 -1.96
N ARG A 24 -1.36 -16.76 -2.87
CA ARG A 24 -1.83 -17.23 -4.20
C ARG A 24 -0.71 -17.88 -5.01
N ASN A 25 0.44 -17.22 -5.08
CA ASN A 25 1.58 -17.70 -5.86
C ASN A 25 2.19 -18.95 -5.21
N ALA A 26 2.31 -18.98 -3.89
CA ALA A 26 2.74 -20.17 -3.15
C ALA A 26 1.79 -21.35 -3.35
N SER A 27 0.48 -21.15 -3.27
CA SER A 27 -0.53 -22.16 -3.58
C SER A 27 -0.36 -22.72 -4.99
N SER A 28 -0.11 -21.85 -5.97
CA SER A 28 0.10 -22.24 -7.37
C SER A 28 1.35 -23.10 -7.60
N PHE A 29 2.40 -22.93 -6.79
CA PHE A 29 3.67 -23.65 -6.91
C PHE A 29 3.86 -24.74 -5.85
N CYS A 30 2.90 -24.95 -4.95
CA CYS A 30 3.08 -25.76 -3.76
C CYS A 30 3.44 -27.23 -4.06
N ARG A 31 2.96 -27.77 -5.19
CA ARG A 31 3.26 -29.15 -5.63
C ARG A 31 4.65 -29.30 -6.23
N SER A 32 5.23 -28.20 -6.73
CA SER A 32 6.53 -28.18 -7.39
C SER A 32 7.68 -27.82 -6.46
N LEU A 33 7.38 -27.30 -5.27
CA LEU A 33 8.38 -26.90 -4.28
C LEU A 33 8.26 -27.80 -3.04
N PRO A 34 9.28 -28.62 -2.73
CA PRO A 34 9.23 -29.57 -1.61
C PRO A 34 8.80 -28.93 -0.28
N ASP A 35 9.34 -27.75 0.04
CA ASP A 35 9.05 -27.02 1.28
C ASP A 35 7.57 -26.60 1.41
N LEU A 36 6.85 -26.45 0.30
CA LEU A 36 5.43 -26.07 0.28
C LEU A 36 4.46 -27.25 0.21
N SER A 37 4.96 -28.44 -0.11
CA SER A 37 4.13 -29.58 -0.49
C SER A 37 3.12 -29.98 0.60
N GLU A 38 3.53 -29.91 1.87
CA GLU A 38 2.67 -30.19 3.04
C GLU A 38 1.62 -29.09 3.30
N TYR A 39 1.81 -27.90 2.74
CA TYR A 39 0.93 -26.73 2.92
C TYR A 39 -0.02 -26.49 1.76
N CYS A 40 -0.01 -27.33 0.71
CA CYS A 40 -0.84 -27.12 -0.47
C CYS A 40 -2.33 -26.88 -0.15
N SER A 41 -2.93 -27.75 0.66
CA SER A 41 -4.35 -27.64 1.02
C SER A 41 -4.64 -26.39 1.87
N LEU A 42 -3.73 -26.05 2.78
CA LEU A 42 -3.83 -24.87 3.62
C LEU A 42 -3.73 -23.58 2.80
N LEU A 43 -2.79 -23.52 1.86
CA LEU A 43 -2.58 -22.33 1.02
C LEU A 43 -3.74 -22.13 0.03
N ASP A 44 -4.31 -23.22 -0.50
CA ASP A 44 -5.52 -23.15 -1.32
C ASP A 44 -6.74 -22.68 -0.52
N SER A 45 -6.89 -23.13 0.73
CA SER A 45 -7.99 -22.67 1.60
C SER A 45 -7.83 -21.19 1.97
N TRP A 46 -6.63 -20.75 2.35
CA TRP A 46 -6.34 -19.35 2.65
C TRP A 46 -6.52 -18.45 1.42
N PHE A 47 -6.11 -18.89 0.23
CA PHE A 47 -6.33 -18.12 -1.00
C PHE A 47 -7.83 -17.84 -1.27
N LYS A 48 -8.70 -18.77 -0.89
CA LYS A 48 -10.16 -18.67 -1.08
C LYS A 48 -10.89 -18.10 0.13
N ALA A 49 -10.20 -17.82 1.23
CA ALA A 49 -10.81 -17.37 2.47
C ALA A 49 -11.49 -16.02 2.28
N THR A 50 -12.69 -15.89 2.85
CA THR A 50 -13.39 -14.61 2.97
C THR A 50 -13.05 -13.98 4.32
N PRO A 51 -13.17 -12.65 4.47
CA PRO A 51 -12.98 -11.99 5.76
C PRO A 51 -13.77 -12.71 6.88
N ASP A 52 -13.11 -12.94 8.02
CA ASP A 52 -13.67 -13.58 9.22
C ASP A 52 -14.06 -15.07 9.09
N SER A 53 -13.71 -15.74 7.98
CA SER A 53 -13.84 -17.21 7.91
C SER A 53 -12.85 -17.92 8.85
N SER A 54 -13.07 -19.22 9.10
CA SER A 54 -12.14 -20.03 9.90
C SER A 54 -10.71 -19.97 9.37
N GLU A 55 -10.58 -20.03 8.05
CA GLU A 55 -9.31 -20.00 7.32
C GLU A 55 -8.64 -18.61 7.42
N ASP A 56 -9.42 -17.52 7.34
CA ASP A 56 -8.91 -16.15 7.50
C ASP A 56 -8.38 -15.95 8.94
N ILE A 57 -9.14 -16.38 9.95
CA ILE A 57 -8.73 -16.33 11.35
C ILE A 57 -7.48 -17.19 11.60
N GLU A 58 -7.40 -18.37 10.98
CA GLU A 58 -6.22 -19.24 11.06
C GLU A 58 -4.99 -18.57 10.45
N ALA A 59 -5.11 -17.95 9.27
CA ALA A 59 -4.03 -17.20 8.64
C ALA A 59 -3.55 -16.06 9.55
N ALA A 60 -4.48 -15.32 10.16
CA ALA A 60 -4.16 -14.24 11.09
C ALA A 60 -3.34 -14.73 12.30
N ARG A 61 -3.69 -15.89 12.87
CA ARG A 61 -2.99 -16.50 14.01
C ARG A 61 -1.57 -16.96 13.65
N ASN A 62 -1.37 -17.34 12.39
CA ASN A 62 -0.07 -17.77 11.87
C ASN A 62 0.82 -16.62 11.41
N ALA A 63 0.37 -15.36 11.50
CA ALA A 63 1.09 -14.17 11.02
C ALA A 63 2.26 -13.73 11.93
N ILE A 64 3.03 -14.69 12.44
CA ILE A 64 4.12 -14.48 13.40
C ILE A 64 5.35 -15.35 13.05
N PRO A 65 6.58 -14.88 13.30
CA PRO A 65 7.81 -15.64 13.02
C PRO A 65 7.92 -17.01 13.74
N GLY A 66 7.13 -17.25 14.80
CA GLY A 66 7.10 -18.56 15.46
C GLY A 66 6.31 -19.63 14.72
N SER A 67 5.51 -19.27 13.71
CA SER A 67 4.71 -20.22 12.95
C SER A 67 5.56 -20.94 11.89
N ARG A 68 5.39 -22.27 11.79
CA ARG A 68 6.10 -23.09 10.80
C ARG A 68 5.77 -22.68 9.37
N VAL A 69 4.48 -22.48 9.07
CA VAL A 69 4.03 -22.02 7.74
C VAL A 69 4.56 -20.62 7.43
N PHE A 70 4.62 -19.72 8.43
CA PHE A 70 5.22 -18.40 8.25
C PHE A 70 6.68 -18.49 7.78
N ASN A 71 7.51 -19.27 8.49
CA ASN A 71 8.93 -19.40 8.16
C ASN A 71 9.16 -20.08 6.81
N VAL A 72 8.34 -21.06 6.46
CA VAL A 72 8.38 -21.71 5.14
C VAL A 72 8.07 -20.69 4.03
N LEU A 73 7.02 -19.88 4.18
CA LEU A 73 6.72 -18.84 3.18
C LEU A 73 7.77 -17.74 3.15
N LEU A 74 8.38 -17.40 4.28
CA LEU A 74 9.51 -16.47 4.32
C LEU A 74 10.71 -17.02 3.54
N GLY A 75 11.05 -18.30 3.71
CA GLY A 75 12.14 -18.95 2.97
C GLY A 75 11.87 -19.02 1.46
N VAL A 76 10.65 -19.42 1.07
CA VAL A 76 10.24 -19.43 -0.34
C VAL A 76 10.25 -18.03 -0.94
N LEU A 77 9.75 -17.03 -0.21
CA LEU A 77 9.80 -15.64 -0.65
C LEU A 77 11.25 -15.17 -0.82
N ALA A 78 12.14 -15.49 0.11
CA ALA A 78 13.56 -15.11 0.02
C ALA A 78 14.27 -15.76 -1.19
N SER A 79 13.86 -16.97 -1.60
CA SER A 79 14.43 -17.66 -2.76
C SER A 79 14.13 -16.99 -4.10
N ASP A 80 12.94 -16.41 -4.26
CA ASP A 80 12.51 -15.73 -5.48
C ASP A 80 11.44 -14.67 -5.18
N PRO A 81 11.82 -13.52 -4.60
CA PRO A 81 10.86 -12.56 -4.08
C PRO A 81 10.01 -11.91 -5.18
N ARG A 82 10.57 -11.79 -6.40
CA ARG A 82 9.87 -11.21 -7.56
C ARG A 82 8.79 -12.16 -8.10
N ARG A 83 8.98 -13.48 -7.98
CA ARG A 83 7.96 -14.46 -8.38
C ARG A 83 6.84 -14.58 -7.35
N PHE A 84 7.18 -14.54 -6.07
CA PHE A 84 6.21 -14.80 -5.02
C PHE A 84 5.41 -13.57 -4.59
N SER A 85 5.96 -12.35 -4.70
CA SER A 85 5.20 -11.14 -4.39
C SER A 85 5.17 -10.16 -5.55
N ALA A 86 3.96 -9.70 -5.89
CA ALA A 86 3.76 -8.64 -6.87
C ALA A 86 4.34 -7.30 -6.37
N GLU A 87 4.17 -7.01 -5.08
CA GLU A 87 4.68 -5.83 -4.39
C GLU A 87 6.21 -5.76 -4.47
N LEU A 88 6.91 -6.85 -4.16
CA LEU A 88 8.36 -6.93 -4.22
C LEU A 88 8.89 -6.94 -5.65
N ASN A 89 8.17 -7.57 -6.58
CA ASN A 89 8.54 -7.49 -8.00
C ASN A 89 8.56 -6.04 -8.50
N ALA A 90 7.50 -5.29 -8.19
CA ALA A 90 7.43 -3.88 -8.55
C ALA A 90 8.46 -3.03 -7.79
N PHE A 91 8.68 -3.30 -6.49
CA PHE A 91 9.68 -2.59 -5.69
C PHE A 91 11.09 -2.77 -6.25
N PHE A 92 11.55 -4.01 -6.45
CA PHE A 92 12.89 -4.26 -7.00
C PHE A 92 13.04 -3.78 -8.44
N GLY A 93 11.98 -3.90 -9.25
CA GLY A 93 11.96 -3.33 -10.60
C GLY A 93 12.10 -1.81 -10.58
N TYR A 94 11.48 -1.12 -9.62
CA TYR A 94 11.63 0.32 -9.43
C TYR A 94 13.05 0.70 -8.97
N LEU A 95 13.62 -0.03 -8.02
CA LEU A 95 15.00 0.23 -7.56
C LEU A 95 16.00 0.18 -8.72
N ASN A 96 15.86 -0.80 -9.62
CA ASN A 96 16.71 -0.93 -10.81
C ASN A 96 16.56 0.20 -11.84
N LYS A 97 15.51 1.03 -11.75
CA LYS A 97 15.35 2.22 -12.59
C LYS A 97 16.00 3.47 -12.01
N LEU A 98 16.33 3.46 -10.71
CA LEU A 98 17.04 4.55 -10.08
C LEU A 98 18.45 4.65 -10.65
N SER A 99 18.93 5.88 -10.82
CA SER A 99 20.26 6.17 -11.34
C SER A 99 21.36 5.71 -10.37
N SER A 100 22.62 5.81 -10.78
CA SER A 100 23.73 5.56 -9.85
C SER A 100 23.70 6.56 -8.70
N GLY A 101 23.66 6.07 -7.46
CA GLY A 101 23.61 6.89 -6.26
C GLY A 101 23.57 6.04 -4.99
N VAL A 102 23.44 6.69 -3.83
CA VAL A 102 23.15 6.00 -2.56
C VAL A 102 21.73 6.31 -2.16
N TYR A 103 20.89 5.28 -2.03
CA TYR A 103 19.49 5.39 -1.70
C TYR A 103 19.20 4.74 -0.36
N ARG A 104 18.38 5.41 0.45
CA ARG A 104 17.88 4.89 1.72
C ARG A 104 16.36 4.85 1.67
N HIS A 105 15.81 3.68 1.96
CA HIS A 105 14.40 3.38 1.75
C HIS A 105 13.69 3.18 3.08
N SER A 106 12.64 3.96 3.30
CA SER A 106 11.62 3.67 4.31
C SER A 106 10.42 3.07 3.61
N ILE A 107 9.88 1.97 4.11
CA ILE A 107 8.79 1.23 3.46
C ILE A 107 7.61 1.14 4.41
N VAL A 108 6.42 1.50 3.94
CA VAL A 108 5.17 1.37 4.69
C VAL A 108 4.19 0.51 3.90
N LEU A 109 3.86 -0.65 4.46
CA LEU A 109 2.93 -1.63 3.93
C LEU A 109 1.54 -1.42 4.52
N PHE A 110 0.58 -0.97 3.72
CA PHE A 110 -0.83 -0.95 4.08
C PHE A 110 -1.48 -2.27 3.69
N THR A 111 -2.32 -2.81 4.56
CA THR A 111 -3.07 -4.02 4.25
C THR A 111 -4.49 -3.95 4.79
N THR A 112 -5.35 -4.76 4.21
CA THR A 112 -6.69 -4.99 4.74
C THR A 112 -6.60 -5.56 6.15
N ASP A 113 -7.64 -5.35 6.93
CA ASP A 113 -7.84 -5.96 8.24
C ASP A 113 -8.29 -7.44 8.17
N THR A 114 -8.05 -8.11 7.05
CA THR A 114 -8.25 -9.56 6.87
C THR A 114 -7.03 -10.34 7.37
N GLY A 115 -7.26 -11.56 7.81
CA GLY A 115 -6.22 -12.45 8.29
C GLY A 115 -5.21 -12.88 7.22
N VAL A 116 -5.66 -13.19 6.01
CA VAL A 116 -4.76 -13.56 4.89
C VAL A 116 -3.97 -12.36 4.37
N GLY A 117 -4.58 -11.17 4.34
CA GLY A 117 -3.88 -9.93 3.98
C GLY A 117 -2.78 -9.61 4.99
N TRP A 118 -3.10 -9.68 6.28
CA TRP A 118 -2.11 -9.54 7.34
C TRP A 118 -1.03 -10.62 7.30
N PHE A 119 -1.45 -11.87 7.07
CA PHE A 119 -0.73 -12.98 6.47
C PHE A 119 0.53 -12.55 5.72
N CYS A 120 0.25 -12.19 4.48
CA CYS A 120 1.22 -11.85 3.47
C CYS A 120 2.07 -10.67 3.92
N THR A 121 1.41 -9.61 4.43
CA THR A 121 2.07 -8.37 4.85
C THR A 121 3.15 -8.61 5.89
N ARG A 122 2.91 -9.51 6.86
CA ARG A 122 3.92 -9.83 7.86
C ARG A 122 5.11 -10.61 7.31
N VAL A 123 4.88 -11.55 6.40
CA VAL A 123 5.98 -12.28 5.74
C VAL A 123 6.83 -11.31 4.91
N LEU A 124 6.18 -10.42 4.16
CA LEU A 124 6.81 -9.34 3.40
C LEU A 124 7.63 -8.38 4.29
N GLU A 125 7.06 -7.96 5.41
CA GLU A 125 7.73 -7.09 6.37
C GLU A 125 8.99 -7.74 6.94
N GLU A 126 8.90 -9.01 7.36
CA GLU A 126 10.05 -9.72 7.90
C GLU A 126 11.13 -9.93 6.83
N PHE A 127 10.75 -10.29 5.60
CA PHE A 127 11.70 -10.36 4.48
C PHE A 127 12.40 -9.02 4.24
N LEU A 128 11.67 -7.91 4.15
CA LEU A 128 12.29 -6.60 3.94
C LEU A 128 13.18 -6.17 5.11
N LYS A 129 12.89 -6.61 6.34
CA LYS A 129 13.76 -6.35 7.50
C LYS A 129 15.09 -7.10 7.42
N THR A 130 15.13 -8.32 6.89
CA THR A 130 16.41 -9.04 6.73
C THR A 130 17.33 -8.34 5.74
N LEU A 131 16.78 -7.65 4.73
CA LEU A 131 17.58 -6.88 3.76
C LEU A 131 18.26 -5.65 4.36
N LYS A 132 17.92 -5.23 5.58
CA LYS A 132 18.66 -4.16 6.28
C LYS A 132 20.12 -4.53 6.53
N GLU A 133 20.39 -5.82 6.68
CA GLU A 133 21.72 -6.36 7.01
C GLU A 133 22.54 -6.69 5.76
N VAL A 134 21.89 -6.80 4.60
CA VAL A 134 22.53 -7.19 3.35
C VAL A 134 22.11 -6.22 2.24
N PRO A 135 22.81 -5.09 2.07
CA PRO A 135 22.50 -4.14 1.00
C PRO A 135 22.73 -4.77 -0.38
N ASP A 136 22.01 -4.24 -1.37
CA ASP A 136 22.23 -4.51 -2.81
C ASP A 136 21.90 -5.93 -3.32
N VAL A 137 21.33 -6.83 -2.51
CA VAL A 137 21.10 -8.26 -2.88
C VAL A 137 20.17 -8.44 -4.10
N TYR A 138 19.36 -7.44 -4.44
CA TYR A 138 18.36 -7.52 -5.51
C TYR A 138 18.37 -6.32 -6.47
N THR A 139 19.45 -5.54 -6.48
CA THR A 139 19.57 -4.33 -7.30
C THR A 139 20.79 -4.37 -8.21
N THR A 140 20.66 -3.85 -9.42
CA THR A 140 21.75 -3.82 -10.42
C THR A 140 22.36 -2.43 -10.60
N SER A 141 21.73 -1.40 -10.03
CA SER A 141 22.18 -0.01 -10.05
C SER A 141 22.18 0.55 -8.63
N GLY A 142 23.00 1.57 -8.38
CA GLY A 142 23.04 2.27 -7.09
C GLY A 142 23.50 1.41 -5.90
N LYS A 143 23.53 2.03 -4.72
CA LYS A 143 23.61 1.36 -3.42
C LYS A 143 22.34 1.61 -2.66
N HIS A 144 21.64 0.56 -2.27
CA HIS A 144 20.30 0.60 -1.68
C HIS A 144 20.33 0.05 -0.25
N TYR A 145 19.84 0.87 0.68
CA TYR A 145 19.74 0.53 2.09
C TYR A 145 18.29 0.64 2.55
N ILE A 146 17.79 -0.35 3.28
CA ILE A 146 16.48 -0.25 3.93
C ILE A 146 16.67 0.30 5.34
N ASP A 147 16.06 1.45 5.64
CA ASP A 147 16.13 2.10 6.96
C ASP A 147 15.02 1.60 7.87
N SER A 148 13.78 1.64 7.38
CA SER A 148 12.59 1.25 8.14
C SER A 148 11.61 0.46 7.28
N VAL A 149 10.91 -0.46 7.93
CA VAL A 149 9.78 -1.19 7.36
C VAL A 149 8.69 -1.19 8.42
N GLU A 150 7.52 -0.66 8.07
CA GLU A 150 6.36 -0.57 8.95
C GLU A 150 5.15 -1.19 8.22
N SER A 151 4.29 -1.87 8.96
CA SER A 151 3.04 -2.40 8.43
C SER A 151 1.85 -1.84 9.20
N ILE A 152 0.81 -1.43 8.47
CA ILE A 152 -0.40 -0.83 9.02
C ILE A 152 -1.61 -1.62 8.51
N ARG A 153 -2.36 -2.24 9.44
CA ARG A 153 -3.69 -2.77 9.14
C ARG A 153 -4.68 -1.63 9.08
N VAL A 154 -5.41 -1.53 7.97
CA VAL A 154 -6.44 -0.52 7.79
C VAL A 154 -7.79 -1.10 8.21
N GLU A 155 -8.33 -0.55 9.29
CA GLU A 155 -9.64 -0.95 9.83
C GLU A 155 -10.75 -0.82 8.78
N MET A 156 -11.65 -1.80 8.76
CA MET A 156 -12.77 -1.95 7.82
C MET A 156 -12.38 -2.16 6.36
N PHE A 157 -11.09 -2.16 6.00
CA PHE A 157 -10.67 -2.16 4.60
C PHE A 157 -11.00 -3.44 3.84
N GLY A 158 -10.99 -4.58 4.53
CA GLY A 158 -11.47 -5.85 3.97
C GLY A 158 -12.95 -6.12 4.16
N ARG A 159 -13.69 -5.25 4.87
CA ARG A 159 -15.08 -5.54 5.33
C ARG A 159 -16.13 -4.54 4.83
N ASP A 160 -15.78 -3.27 4.73
CA ASP A 160 -16.61 -2.18 4.24
C ASP A 160 -15.75 -1.26 3.38
N PHE A 161 -15.86 -1.41 2.08
CA PHE A 161 -15.01 -0.70 1.11
C PHE A 161 -15.05 0.82 1.29
N SER A 162 -16.22 1.39 1.59
CA SER A 162 -16.39 2.84 1.74
C SER A 162 -15.68 3.35 2.99
N LYS A 163 -15.91 2.72 4.15
CA LYS A 163 -15.25 3.11 5.40
C LYS A 163 -13.75 2.82 5.36
N GLY A 164 -13.40 1.65 4.82
CA GLY A 164 -12.04 1.18 4.62
C GLY A 164 -11.20 2.12 3.76
N SER A 165 -11.74 2.57 2.63
CA SER A 165 -11.05 3.51 1.74
C SER A 165 -10.80 4.86 2.41
N LEU A 166 -11.74 5.37 3.20
CA LEU A 166 -11.52 6.58 4.00
C LEU A 166 -10.47 6.36 5.09
N ASN A 167 -10.49 5.21 5.75
CA ASN A 167 -9.47 4.84 6.73
C ASN A 167 -8.09 4.70 6.08
N LEU A 168 -8.00 4.18 4.86
CA LEU A 168 -6.75 4.13 4.09
C LEU A 168 -6.23 5.56 3.85
N LEU A 169 -7.06 6.47 3.35
CA LEU A 169 -6.68 7.87 3.11
C LEU A 169 -6.16 8.55 4.38
N VAL A 170 -6.84 8.36 5.52
CA VAL A 170 -6.38 8.88 6.82
C VAL A 170 -5.00 8.34 7.18
N ASN A 171 -4.79 7.03 7.06
CA ASN A 171 -3.53 6.40 7.44
C ASN A 171 -2.38 6.78 6.49
N VAL A 172 -2.64 6.86 5.18
CA VAL A 172 -1.68 7.33 4.18
C VAL A 172 -1.29 8.78 4.45
N LYS A 173 -2.26 9.68 4.67
CA LYS A 173 -2.00 11.08 5.02
C LYS A 173 -1.15 11.21 6.29
N LYS A 174 -1.51 10.49 7.36
CA LYS A 174 -0.73 10.47 8.62
C LYS A 174 0.70 10.00 8.39
N THR A 175 0.88 8.98 7.55
CA THR A 175 2.19 8.42 7.22
C THR A 175 3.03 9.40 6.42
N VAL A 176 2.49 9.95 5.33
CA VAL A 176 3.20 10.96 4.52
C VAL A 176 3.58 12.16 5.38
N LYS A 177 2.67 12.64 6.24
CA LYS A 177 2.96 13.74 7.18
C LYS A 177 4.04 13.38 8.21
N LYS A 178 4.04 12.15 8.74
CA LYS A 178 5.08 11.65 9.66
C LYS A 178 6.46 11.74 9.02
N TYR A 179 6.60 11.35 7.75
CA TYR A 179 7.87 11.34 7.03
C TYR A 179 8.20 12.66 6.31
N TRP A 180 7.28 13.63 6.34
CA TRP A 180 7.45 14.92 5.67
C TRP A 180 8.71 15.65 6.18
N GLY A 181 9.54 16.10 5.25
CA GLY A 181 10.83 16.75 5.57
C GLY A 181 11.94 15.81 6.08
N GLN A 182 11.66 14.52 6.28
CA GLN A 182 12.66 13.51 6.64
C GLN A 182 13.23 12.77 5.42
N VAL A 183 12.42 12.68 4.37
CA VAL A 183 12.73 12.04 3.08
C VAL A 183 12.80 13.08 1.96
N ASP A 184 13.56 12.78 0.92
CA ASP A 184 13.68 13.62 -0.27
C ASP A 184 12.53 13.36 -1.26
N GLU A 185 12.00 12.14 -1.26
CA GLU A 185 10.91 11.73 -2.15
C GLU A 185 9.93 10.77 -1.46
N VAL A 186 8.66 10.89 -1.83
CA VAL A 186 7.61 9.92 -1.51
C VAL A 186 7.16 9.28 -2.81
N VAL A 187 7.08 7.96 -2.85
CA VAL A 187 6.64 7.20 -4.02
C VAL A 187 5.62 6.15 -3.62
N PHE A 188 4.55 6.01 -4.42
CA PHE A 188 3.54 4.97 -4.16
C PHE A 188 3.68 3.80 -5.13
N ASN A 189 3.69 2.58 -4.60
CA ASN A 189 3.58 1.36 -5.38
C ASN A 189 2.11 0.98 -5.53
N LEU A 190 1.59 1.06 -6.76
CA LEU A 190 0.21 0.76 -7.10
C LEU A 190 0.01 -0.69 -7.58
N THR A 191 0.97 -1.59 -7.33
CA THR A 191 0.91 -2.98 -7.78
C THR A 191 0.14 -3.89 -6.84
N GLY A 192 0.33 -3.72 -5.54
CA GLY A 192 -0.33 -4.55 -4.53
C GLY A 192 -1.75 -4.10 -4.24
N GLY A 193 -2.63 -5.03 -3.89
CA GLY A 193 -4.03 -4.76 -3.58
C GLY A 193 -4.97 -4.83 -4.79
N PHE A 194 -6.25 -4.55 -4.55
CA PHE A 194 -7.28 -4.56 -5.60
C PHE A 194 -7.31 -3.24 -6.39
N LYS A 195 -7.70 -3.28 -7.67
CA LYS A 195 -7.74 -2.09 -8.55
C LYS A 195 -8.48 -0.86 -7.96
N PRO A 196 -9.62 -1.01 -7.27
CA PRO A 196 -10.28 0.14 -6.64
C PRO A 196 -9.44 0.75 -5.51
N GLU A 197 -8.72 -0.06 -4.74
CA GLU A 197 -7.83 0.36 -3.65
C GLU A 197 -6.65 1.18 -4.19
N THR A 198 -6.02 0.69 -5.26
CA THR A 198 -4.92 1.39 -5.93
C THR A 198 -5.38 2.70 -6.57
N GLY A 199 -6.65 2.77 -7.00
CA GLY A 199 -7.28 4.01 -7.47
C GLY A 199 -7.39 5.07 -6.36
N PHE A 200 -7.79 4.67 -5.15
CA PHE A 200 -7.79 5.57 -4.00
C PHE A 200 -6.37 6.01 -3.60
N LEU A 201 -5.39 5.11 -3.70
CA LEU A 201 -4.00 5.45 -3.41
C LEU A 201 -3.42 6.44 -4.42
N LEU A 202 -3.75 6.32 -5.71
CA LEU A 202 -3.39 7.30 -6.74
C LEU A 202 -4.06 8.67 -6.48
N LEU A 203 -5.34 8.69 -6.11
CA LEU A 203 -6.02 9.93 -5.73
C LEU A 203 -5.33 10.59 -4.51
N ALA A 204 -4.98 9.79 -3.50
CA ALA A 204 -4.24 10.25 -2.33
C ALA A 204 -2.89 10.85 -2.71
N ALA A 205 -2.17 10.25 -3.67
CA ALA A 205 -0.89 10.77 -4.15
C ALA A 205 -1.05 12.20 -4.66
N GLY A 206 -2.03 12.44 -5.54
CA GLY A 206 -2.29 13.77 -6.09
C GLY A 206 -2.65 14.79 -5.02
N LEU A 207 -3.53 14.42 -4.09
CA LEU A 207 -3.98 15.31 -3.01
C LEU A 207 -2.87 15.67 -2.00
N LEU A 208 -1.92 14.77 -1.80
CA LEU A 208 -0.80 14.96 -0.86
C LEU A 208 0.43 15.56 -1.54
N GLY A 209 0.35 15.91 -2.83
CA GLY A 209 1.47 16.46 -3.59
C GLY A 209 2.60 15.46 -3.81
N VAL A 210 2.30 14.16 -3.79
CA VAL A 210 3.24 13.08 -4.14
C VAL A 210 3.44 13.12 -5.65
N SER A 211 4.69 13.25 -6.09
CA SER A 211 5.03 13.52 -7.50
C SER A 211 5.14 12.26 -8.36
N ARG A 212 5.37 11.09 -7.75
CA ARG A 212 5.58 9.83 -8.48
C ARG A 212 4.85 8.66 -7.86
N VAL A 213 4.29 7.83 -8.74
CA VAL A 213 3.79 6.51 -8.40
C VAL A 213 4.31 5.52 -9.43
N TYR A 214 4.42 4.25 -9.06
CA TYR A 214 4.88 3.20 -9.96
C TYR A 214 4.02 1.94 -9.85
N TYR A 215 3.97 1.19 -10.95
CA TYR A 215 3.19 -0.04 -11.08
C TYR A 215 3.90 -1.00 -12.04
N ILE A 216 3.85 -2.32 -11.80
CA ILE A 216 4.33 -3.29 -12.79
C ILE A 216 3.25 -3.66 -13.79
N HIS A 217 3.47 -3.34 -15.06
CA HIS A 217 2.52 -3.67 -16.10
C HIS A 217 2.56 -5.18 -16.42
N GLU A 218 1.46 -5.89 -16.18
CA GLU A 218 1.40 -7.36 -16.29
C GLU A 218 1.86 -7.91 -17.65
N TYR A 219 1.39 -7.30 -18.75
CA TYR A 219 1.77 -7.72 -20.10
C TYR A 219 3.24 -7.42 -20.44
N MET A 220 3.69 -6.18 -20.21
CA MET A 220 5.06 -5.75 -20.52
C MET A 220 6.09 -6.33 -19.55
N ARG A 221 5.67 -6.78 -18.37
CA ARG A 221 6.52 -7.26 -17.26
C ARG A 221 7.56 -6.24 -16.82
N GLU A 222 7.22 -4.97 -16.94
CA GLU A 222 8.08 -3.83 -16.64
C GLU A 222 7.41 -2.89 -15.64
N VAL A 223 8.23 -2.31 -14.77
CA VAL A 223 7.78 -1.25 -13.86
C VAL A 223 7.60 0.03 -14.65
N VAL A 224 6.45 0.66 -14.56
CA VAL A 224 6.11 1.94 -15.20
C VAL A 224 5.96 2.99 -14.12
N GLU A 225 6.58 4.14 -14.31
CA GLU A 225 6.33 5.33 -13.50
C GLU A 225 5.20 6.15 -14.12
N ILE A 226 4.25 6.54 -13.29
CA ILE A 226 3.14 7.39 -13.69
C ILE A 226 3.35 8.75 -13.01
N PRO A 227 3.46 9.84 -13.79
CA PRO A 227 3.56 11.18 -13.21
C PRO A 227 2.25 11.53 -12.53
N VAL A 228 2.34 12.11 -11.33
CA VAL A 228 1.18 12.59 -10.58
C VAL A 228 1.26 14.09 -10.43
N PHE A 229 0.17 14.75 -10.82
CA PHE A 229 0.02 16.19 -10.66
C PHE A 229 -0.61 16.48 -9.30
N PRO A 230 -0.13 17.50 -8.57
CA PRO A 230 -0.80 17.96 -7.36
C PRO A 230 -2.25 18.32 -7.65
N LEU A 231 -3.17 17.75 -6.87
CA LEU A 231 -4.60 17.97 -6.99
C LEU A 231 -5.07 18.89 -5.86
N THR A 232 -5.92 19.85 -6.21
CA THR A 232 -6.59 20.74 -5.26
C THR A 232 -8.08 20.68 -5.46
N ILE A 233 -8.85 20.84 -4.38
CA ILE A 233 -10.30 20.95 -4.46
C ILE A 233 -10.65 22.38 -4.83
N GLY A 234 -11.30 22.54 -5.99
CA GLY A 234 -11.78 23.83 -6.47
C GLY A 234 -13.07 24.29 -5.78
N GLU A 235 -13.36 25.59 -5.92
CA GLU A 235 -14.69 26.11 -5.63
C GLU A 235 -15.72 25.63 -6.66
N PRO A 236 -17.01 25.51 -6.31
CA PRO A 236 -17.62 25.79 -5.00
C PRO A 236 -17.53 24.61 -4.01
N ILE A 237 -16.98 23.47 -4.42
CA ILE A 237 -16.96 22.23 -3.61
C ILE A 237 -16.16 22.41 -2.34
N LYS A 238 -15.03 23.13 -2.41
CA LYS A 238 -14.22 23.43 -1.23
C LYS A 238 -15.04 24.12 -0.13
N SER A 239 -15.77 25.19 -0.45
CA SER A 239 -16.64 25.87 0.51
C SER A 239 -17.71 24.95 1.12
N VAL A 240 -18.29 24.06 0.30
CA VAL A 240 -19.27 23.07 0.80
C VAL A 240 -18.63 22.10 1.80
N LEU A 241 -17.43 21.59 1.50
CA LEU A 241 -16.71 20.69 2.40
C LEU A 241 -16.35 21.37 3.72
N GLU A 242 -15.90 22.64 3.69
CA GLU A 242 -15.63 23.44 4.90
C GLU A 242 -16.88 23.58 5.79
N LYS A 243 -18.06 23.82 5.19
CA LYS A 243 -19.34 23.86 5.92
C LYS A 243 -19.76 22.49 6.46
N SER A 244 -19.47 21.41 5.73
CA SER A 244 -19.77 20.03 6.18
C SER A 244 -19.02 19.67 7.47
N ILE A 245 -17.74 20.07 7.59
CA ILE A 245 -16.96 19.88 8.84
C ILE A 245 -17.67 20.53 10.04
N CYS A 246 -18.27 21.71 9.83
CA CYS A 246 -18.98 22.44 10.87
C CYS A 246 -20.43 21.99 11.09
N GLY A 247 -20.95 21.04 10.29
CA GLY A 247 -22.36 20.64 10.32
C GLY A 247 -23.34 21.74 9.89
N LYS A 248 -22.90 22.65 9.00
CA LYS A 248 -23.66 23.86 8.60
C LYS A 248 -24.10 23.82 7.13
N LEU A 249 -24.36 22.64 6.57
CA LEU A 249 -24.82 22.50 5.19
C LEU A 249 -26.24 23.06 5.03
N THR A 250 -26.42 23.88 4.00
CA THR A 250 -27.70 24.50 3.62
C THR A 250 -28.33 23.76 2.43
N PRO A 251 -29.63 23.95 2.15
CA PRO A 251 -30.26 23.40 0.94
C PRO A 251 -29.56 23.81 -0.37
N LEU A 252 -28.90 24.96 -0.41
CA LEU A 252 -28.11 25.39 -1.56
C LEU A 252 -26.83 24.56 -1.72
N ASP A 253 -26.17 24.21 -0.61
CA ASP A 253 -24.97 23.36 -0.65
C ASP A 253 -25.31 21.95 -1.16
N TYR A 254 -26.47 21.39 -0.79
CA TYR A 254 -26.94 20.12 -1.35
C TYR A 254 -27.22 20.21 -2.85
N LYS A 255 -27.76 21.34 -3.34
CA LYS A 255 -27.93 21.55 -4.79
C LYS A 255 -26.60 21.54 -5.51
N VAL A 256 -25.57 22.19 -4.95
CA VAL A 256 -24.21 22.18 -5.48
C VAL A 256 -23.65 20.75 -5.54
N LEU A 257 -23.78 19.97 -4.46
CA LEU A 257 -23.32 18.58 -4.44
C LEU A 257 -24.02 17.71 -5.49
N ILE A 258 -25.31 17.93 -5.74
CA ILE A 258 -26.07 17.20 -6.77
C ILE A 258 -25.64 17.64 -8.18
N GLU A 259 -25.47 18.94 -8.41
CA GLU A 259 -25.03 19.49 -9.70
C GLU A 259 -23.67 18.94 -10.12
N TYR A 260 -22.74 18.83 -9.16
CA TYR A 260 -21.41 18.24 -9.35
C TYR A 260 -21.39 16.71 -9.29
N LYS A 261 -22.58 16.07 -9.19
CA LYS A 261 -22.76 14.61 -9.17
C LYS A 261 -22.02 13.90 -8.03
N ILE A 262 -21.78 14.62 -6.94
CA ILE A 262 -21.23 14.09 -5.70
C ILE A 262 -22.32 13.37 -4.92
N LEU A 263 -23.55 13.92 -4.93
CA LEU A 263 -24.75 13.28 -4.39
C LEU A 263 -25.79 13.05 -5.48
N ARG A 264 -26.64 12.05 -5.29
CA ARG A 264 -27.83 11.82 -6.14
C ARG A 264 -29.00 12.68 -5.66
N PRO A 265 -29.95 13.05 -6.55
CA PRO A 265 -31.19 13.70 -6.13
C PRO A 265 -31.93 12.86 -5.08
N GLY A 266 -32.31 13.49 -3.96
CA GLY A 266 -33.00 12.84 -2.84
C GLY A 266 -32.11 12.03 -1.90
N GLU A 267 -30.79 11.98 -2.14
CA GLU A 267 -29.85 11.35 -1.23
C GLU A 267 -29.69 12.17 0.06
N LYS A 268 -29.76 11.50 1.21
CA LYS A 268 -29.47 12.12 2.53
C LYS A 268 -27.97 12.38 2.64
N GLU A 269 -27.57 13.31 3.52
CA GLU A 269 -26.16 13.55 3.79
C GLU A 269 -25.45 12.24 4.15
N PRO A 270 -24.46 11.80 3.35
CA PRO A 270 -23.79 10.57 3.64
C PRO A 270 -22.70 10.80 4.69
N VAL A 271 -22.55 9.81 5.58
CA VAL A 271 -21.56 9.85 6.68
C VAL A 271 -20.14 10.09 6.18
N TRP A 272 -19.83 9.67 4.95
CA TRP A 272 -18.50 9.85 4.36
C TRP A 272 -18.18 11.31 4.01
N LEU A 273 -19.18 12.18 3.78
CA LEU A 273 -18.97 13.54 3.29
C LEU A 273 -18.17 14.38 4.30
N ARG A 274 -18.58 14.35 5.57
CA ARG A 274 -17.85 15.04 6.63
C ARG A 274 -16.44 14.47 6.81
N LYS A 275 -16.32 13.14 6.82
CA LYS A 275 -15.03 12.46 7.01
C LYS A 275 -14.05 12.78 5.88
N ILE A 276 -14.52 12.82 4.63
CA ILE A 276 -13.67 13.19 3.50
C ILE A 276 -13.29 14.66 3.56
N ALA A 277 -14.20 15.56 3.97
CA ALA A 277 -13.88 16.97 4.17
C ALA A 277 -12.76 17.15 5.21
N GLU A 278 -12.86 16.47 6.35
CA GLU A 278 -11.82 16.47 7.39
C GLU A 278 -10.48 15.95 6.84
N ILE A 279 -10.49 14.88 6.04
CA ILE A 279 -9.26 14.33 5.43
C ILE A 279 -8.64 15.32 4.43
N LEU A 280 -9.46 15.99 3.62
CA LEU A 280 -9.00 16.78 2.48
C LEU A 280 -8.60 18.21 2.85
N LEU A 281 -9.15 18.76 3.93
CA LEU A 281 -8.98 20.16 4.31
C LEU A 281 -8.09 20.40 5.54
N THR A 282 -7.67 19.34 6.24
CA THR A 282 -6.73 19.42 7.39
C THR A 282 -5.31 18.98 7.03
#